data_AF-A0A450XA67-F1
#
_entry.id   AF-A0A450XA67-F1
#
_cell.length_a   1.000
_cell.length_b   1.000
_cell.length_c   1.000
_cell.angle_alpha   90.00
_cell.angle_beta   90.00
_cell.angle_gamma   90.00
#
_symmetry.space_group_name_H-M   'P 1'
#
loop_
_entity.id
_entity.type
_entity.pdbx_description
1 polymer ?
#
loop_
_entity_poly.entity_id
_entity_poly.type
_entity_poly.pdbx_seq_one_letter_code
_entity_poly.pdbx_strand_id
1 'polypeptide(L)'
;MRDKELYAQILGIHKSWRVADVELKQPTGEVEVFVERKPGVQQTCPICGDASSGYDKRRRRWRHLDTCQYKTILVADVPRVQCKKHGVVMVKAPWAEPGSRFSVLFEALVINWLKEASTQAVSRQLELGWNAMDGIMRRAVKRGMARRASLDPKHIGVDETAFRKRHDYVTVVSDQDTGHVLHVAEDRKK
;
A
#
# COMPACT_ATOMS: atom_id res chain seq x y z
N MET A 1 -29.13 -4.31 3.91
CA MET A 1 -28.94 -3.32 4.99
C MET A 1 -27.92 -3.80 6.02
N ARG A 2 -28.00 -5.03 6.54
CA ARG A 2 -27.01 -5.60 7.49
C ARG A 2 -25.60 -5.81 6.90
N ASP A 3 -25.54 -6.08 5.61
CA ASP A 3 -24.31 -6.25 4.82
C ASP A 3 -23.47 -4.97 4.75
N LYS A 4 -24.08 -3.81 4.46
CA LYS A 4 -23.36 -2.53 4.36
C LYS A 4 -22.73 -2.12 5.68
N GLU A 5 -23.44 -2.31 6.78
CA GLU A 5 -22.95 -2.04 8.13
C GLU A 5 -21.82 -2.98 8.53
N LEU A 6 -21.98 -4.29 8.26
CA LEU A 6 -20.94 -5.28 8.46
C LEU A 6 -19.66 -4.91 7.72
N TYR A 7 -19.76 -4.64 6.40
CA TYR A 7 -18.60 -4.25 5.60
C TYR A 7 -18.00 -2.92 6.06
N ALA A 8 -18.81 -1.94 6.46
CA ALA A 8 -18.31 -0.69 7.01
C ALA A 8 -17.48 -0.94 8.28
N GLN A 9 -17.93 -1.83 9.17
CA GLN A 9 -17.25 -2.17 10.40
C GLN A 9 -15.94 -2.94 10.16
N ILE A 10 -15.98 -4.05 9.43
CA ILE A 10 -14.80 -4.93 9.26
C ILE A 10 -13.72 -4.28 8.38
N LEU A 11 -14.10 -3.42 7.44
CA LEU A 11 -13.16 -2.68 6.58
C LEU A 11 -12.67 -1.37 7.23
N GLY A 12 -13.20 -1.02 8.42
CA GLY A 12 -12.87 0.23 9.09
C GLY A 12 -13.30 1.48 8.30
N ILE A 13 -14.35 1.39 7.48
CA ILE A 13 -14.91 2.52 6.73
C ILE A 13 -15.83 3.32 7.66
N HIS A 14 -15.31 4.43 8.16
CA HIS A 14 -16.04 5.31 9.07
C HIS A 14 -15.77 6.79 8.78
N LYS A 15 -16.31 7.67 9.64
CA LYS A 15 -16.17 9.15 9.55
C LYS A 15 -16.73 9.70 8.24
N SER A 16 -15.87 10.24 7.38
CA SER A 16 -16.18 10.96 6.15
C SER A 16 -16.60 10.07 4.98
N TRP A 17 -16.55 8.75 5.16
CA TRP A 17 -16.91 7.75 4.15
C TRP A 17 -17.99 6.81 4.69
N ARG A 18 -18.75 6.18 3.79
CA ARG A 18 -19.72 5.12 4.08
C ARG A 18 -19.69 4.08 2.97
N VAL A 19 -20.08 2.85 3.30
CA VAL A 19 -20.38 1.82 2.31
C VAL A 19 -21.72 2.16 1.67
N ALA A 20 -21.67 2.49 0.38
CA ALA A 20 -22.86 2.79 -0.43
C ALA A 20 -23.54 1.51 -0.88
N ASP A 21 -22.76 0.51 -1.29
CA ASP A 21 -23.28 -0.76 -1.78
C ASP A 21 -22.28 -1.90 -1.69
N VAL A 22 -22.78 -3.13 -1.76
CA VAL A 22 -21.97 -4.35 -1.75
C VAL A 22 -22.54 -5.31 -2.80
N GLU A 23 -21.71 -5.68 -3.78
CA GLU A 23 -22.08 -6.60 -4.84
C GLU A 23 -21.20 -7.86 -4.81
N LEU A 24 -21.82 -9.03 -4.70
CA LEU A 24 -21.13 -10.31 -4.85
C LEU A 24 -21.12 -10.72 -6.33
N LYS A 25 -19.93 -10.76 -6.93
CA LYS A 25 -19.70 -11.23 -8.30
C LYS A 25 -19.24 -12.69 -8.27
N GLN A 26 -20.20 -13.59 -8.16
CA GLN A 26 -19.93 -15.03 -8.12
C GLN A 26 -19.09 -15.55 -9.30
N PRO A 27 -19.34 -15.15 -10.57
CA PRO A 27 -18.57 -15.68 -11.70
C PRO A 27 -17.07 -15.38 -11.66
N THR A 28 -16.69 -14.25 -11.05
CA THR A 28 -15.29 -13.81 -10.94
C THR A 28 -14.69 -14.09 -9.56
N GLY A 29 -15.47 -14.61 -8.61
CA GLY A 29 -15.02 -14.83 -7.24
C GLY A 29 -14.67 -13.53 -6.51
N GLU A 30 -15.39 -12.43 -6.78
CA GLU A 30 -15.13 -11.12 -6.18
C GLU A 30 -16.31 -10.60 -5.36
N VAL A 31 -16.02 -9.81 -4.33
CA VAL A 31 -17.00 -8.92 -3.68
C VAL A 31 -16.56 -7.49 -3.93
N GLU A 32 -17.39 -6.71 -4.62
CA GLU A 32 -17.17 -5.28 -4.80
C GLU A 32 -17.89 -4.51 -3.70
N VAL A 33 -17.12 -3.72 -2.95
CA VAL A 33 -17.64 -2.83 -1.92
C VAL A 33 -17.52 -1.41 -2.42
N PHE A 34 -18.67 -0.81 -2.73
CA PHE A 34 -18.77 0.57 -3.19
C PHE A 34 -18.74 1.51 -2.00
N VAL A 35 -17.76 2.40 -1.97
CA VAL A 35 -17.50 3.34 -0.89
C VAL A 35 -17.62 4.76 -1.42
N GLU A 36 -18.39 5.58 -0.72
CA GLU A 36 -18.60 6.97 -1.10
C GLU A 36 -18.36 7.92 0.08
N ARG A 37 -18.06 9.18 -0.23
CA ARG A 37 -17.97 10.21 0.81
C ARG A 37 -19.36 10.60 1.28
N LYS A 38 -19.48 10.83 2.57
CA LYS A 38 -20.70 11.41 3.14
C LYS A 38 -20.91 12.84 2.58
N PRO A 39 -22.16 13.26 2.36
CA PRO A 39 -22.48 14.64 1.98
C PRO A 39 -21.96 15.64 3.02
N GLY A 40 -21.67 16.87 2.58
CA GLY A 40 -21.29 17.97 3.48
C GLY A 40 -19.86 17.92 4.03
N VAL A 41 -19.05 16.90 3.71
CA VAL A 41 -17.66 16.86 4.17
C VAL A 41 -16.80 17.83 3.35
N GLN A 42 -16.17 18.78 4.04
CA GLN A 42 -15.26 19.76 3.44
C GLN A 42 -14.13 19.07 2.66
N GLN A 43 -13.78 19.67 1.52
CA GLN A 43 -12.70 19.20 0.66
C GLN A 43 -11.42 19.94 1.03
N THR A 44 -10.35 19.21 1.33
CA THR A 44 -9.06 19.77 1.70
C THR A 44 -7.95 19.24 0.79
N CYS A 45 -6.94 20.07 0.57
CA CYS A 45 -5.74 19.65 -0.15
C CYS A 45 -5.00 18.55 0.66
N PRO A 46 -4.68 17.39 0.07
CA PRO A 46 -3.96 16.30 0.75
C PRO A 46 -2.50 16.64 1.12
N ILE A 47 -1.96 17.74 0.59
CA ILE A 47 -0.56 18.18 0.76
C ILE A 47 -0.47 19.28 1.83
N CYS A 48 -1.17 20.42 1.67
CA CYS A 48 -1.14 21.51 2.67
C CYS A 48 -2.28 21.51 3.68
N GLY A 49 -3.36 20.74 3.49
CA GLY A 49 -4.53 20.75 4.38
C GLY A 49 -5.53 21.89 4.14
N ASP A 50 -5.18 22.90 3.33
CA ASP A 50 -6.07 24.04 3.06
C ASP A 50 -7.40 23.62 2.42
N ALA A 51 -8.50 24.27 2.83
CA ALA A 51 -9.79 24.12 2.18
C ALA A 51 -9.67 24.47 0.68
N SER A 52 -10.16 23.58 -0.17
CA SER A 52 -9.99 23.66 -1.62
C SER A 52 -11.31 23.36 -2.31
N SER A 53 -11.59 24.03 -3.42
CA SER A 53 -12.80 23.75 -4.21
C SER A 53 -12.71 22.36 -4.86
N GLY A 54 -13.87 21.72 -5.05
CA GLY A 54 -13.95 20.50 -5.84
C GLY A 54 -13.61 20.76 -7.31
N TYR A 55 -12.98 19.78 -7.96
CA TYR A 55 -12.66 19.82 -9.38
C TYR A 55 -13.46 18.77 -10.15
N ASP A 56 -13.10 17.50 -10.04
CA ASP A 56 -13.84 16.35 -10.58
C ASP A 56 -13.74 15.15 -9.62
N LYS A 57 -14.28 14.00 -10.02
CA LYS A 57 -14.10 12.73 -9.30
C LYS A 57 -13.55 11.69 -10.26
N ARG A 58 -12.71 10.79 -9.76
CA ARG A 58 -12.16 9.66 -10.54
C ARG A 58 -12.43 8.35 -9.83
N ARG A 59 -13.05 7.42 -10.55
CA ARG A 59 -13.27 6.06 -10.08
C ARG A 59 -11.94 5.36 -9.87
N ARG A 60 -11.76 4.76 -8.70
CA ARG A 60 -10.60 3.95 -8.35
C ARG A 60 -11.03 2.64 -7.70
N ARG A 61 -10.18 1.64 -7.87
CA ARG A 61 -10.36 0.28 -7.33
C ARG A 61 -9.14 -0.09 -6.50
N TRP A 62 -9.36 -0.73 -5.36
CA TRP A 62 -8.30 -1.30 -4.53
C TRP A 62 -8.59 -2.73 -4.16
N ARG A 63 -7.59 -3.60 -4.31
CA ARG A 63 -7.63 -4.94 -3.75
C ARG A 63 -7.45 -4.87 -2.22
N HIS A 64 -8.41 -5.46 -1.51
CA HIS A 64 -8.41 -5.62 -0.06
C HIS A 64 -8.17 -7.09 0.35
N LEU A 65 -8.18 -7.40 1.64
CA LEU A 65 -8.17 -8.78 2.15
C LEU A 65 -9.40 -9.56 1.67
N ASP A 66 -9.29 -10.88 1.56
CA ASP A 66 -10.42 -11.72 1.14
C ASP A 66 -11.52 -11.78 2.18
N THR A 67 -12.77 -11.78 1.70
CA THR A 67 -13.95 -12.04 2.53
C THR A 67 -14.50 -13.39 2.14
N CYS A 68 -14.41 -14.37 3.03
CA CYS A 68 -14.91 -15.74 2.80
C CYS A 68 -14.42 -16.35 1.47
N GLN A 69 -13.12 -16.24 1.17
CA GLN A 69 -12.47 -16.69 -0.08
C GLN A 69 -12.77 -15.84 -1.32
N TYR A 70 -13.65 -14.84 -1.23
CA TYR A 70 -13.90 -13.89 -2.32
C TYR A 70 -12.94 -12.71 -2.28
N LYS A 71 -12.41 -12.35 -3.46
CA LYS A 71 -11.56 -11.18 -3.62
C LYS A 71 -12.34 -9.92 -3.33
N THR A 72 -12.05 -9.27 -2.21
CA THR A 72 -12.70 -8.01 -1.87
C THR A 72 -12.04 -6.86 -2.61
N ILE A 73 -12.83 -6.15 -3.41
CA ILE A 73 -12.41 -4.97 -4.18
C ILE A 73 -13.17 -3.75 -3.66
N LEU A 74 -12.43 -2.78 -3.11
CA LEU A 74 -12.98 -1.49 -2.74
C LEU A 74 -13.09 -0.62 -4.00
N VAL A 75 -14.27 -0.05 -4.25
CA VAL A 75 -14.53 0.83 -5.38
C VAL A 75 -15.00 2.18 -4.86
N ALA A 76 -14.35 3.28 -5.26
CA ALA A 76 -14.76 4.61 -4.84
C ALA A 76 -14.52 5.66 -5.93
N ASP A 77 -15.44 6.62 -6.04
CA ASP A 77 -15.26 7.82 -6.84
C ASP A 77 -14.53 8.88 -6.00
N VAL A 78 -13.20 8.94 -6.14
CA VAL A 78 -12.34 9.80 -5.31
C VAL A 78 -12.33 11.22 -5.86
N PRO A 79 -12.69 12.24 -5.06
CA PRO A 79 -12.63 13.62 -5.49
C PRO A 79 -11.19 14.08 -5.74
N ARG A 80 -11.03 14.92 -6.77
CA ARG A 80 -9.89 15.81 -6.93
C ARG A 80 -10.31 17.24 -6.59
N VAL A 81 -9.39 17.99 -5.99
CA VAL A 81 -9.60 19.35 -5.53
C VAL A 81 -8.64 20.29 -6.25
N GLN A 82 -9.08 21.51 -6.52
CA GLN A 82 -8.24 22.56 -7.06
C GLN A 82 -7.61 23.34 -5.90
N CYS A 83 -6.37 23.00 -5.55
CA CYS A 83 -5.60 23.74 -4.57
C CYS A 83 -4.89 24.92 -5.25
N LYS A 84 -4.96 26.11 -4.64
CA LYS A 84 -4.26 27.31 -5.16
C LYS A 84 -2.73 27.14 -5.22
N LYS A 85 -2.15 26.33 -4.32
CA LYS A 85 -0.70 26.10 -4.21
C LYS A 85 -0.21 24.88 -5.01
N HIS A 86 -1.01 23.81 -5.06
CA HIS A 86 -0.59 22.50 -5.59
C HIS A 86 -1.33 22.09 -6.87
N GLY A 87 -2.22 22.92 -7.41
CA GLY A 87 -3.03 22.59 -8.58
C GLY A 87 -4.10 21.53 -8.29
N VAL A 88 -4.43 20.73 -9.31
CA VAL A 88 -5.43 19.65 -9.21
C VAL A 88 -4.81 18.43 -8.52
N VAL A 89 -5.30 18.11 -7.32
CA VAL A 89 -4.76 17.00 -6.51
C VAL A 89 -5.88 16.10 -6.00
N MET A 90 -5.61 14.79 -5.91
CA MET A 90 -6.59 13.80 -5.48
C MET A 90 -6.63 13.68 -3.95
N VAL A 91 -7.81 13.71 -3.35
CA VAL A 91 -7.99 13.50 -1.91
C VAL A 91 -7.51 12.10 -1.51
N LYS A 92 -6.92 11.97 -0.31
CA LYS A 92 -6.43 10.69 0.21
C LYS A 92 -7.62 9.74 0.48
N ALA A 93 -7.50 8.51 -0.01
CA ALA A 93 -8.36 7.41 0.42
C ALA A 93 -7.80 6.87 1.76
N PRO A 94 -8.56 6.85 2.86
CA PRO A 94 -8.01 6.52 4.18
C PRO A 94 -7.53 5.08 4.31
N TRP A 95 -8.01 4.17 3.47
CA TRP A 95 -7.63 2.75 3.46
C TRP A 95 -6.45 2.43 2.55
N ALA A 96 -5.90 3.38 1.80
CA ALA A 96 -4.86 3.12 0.80
C ALA A 96 -3.80 4.22 0.73
N GLU A 97 -2.57 3.83 0.42
CA GLU A 97 -1.51 4.81 0.19
C GLU A 97 -1.67 5.53 -1.16
N PRO A 98 -1.19 6.78 -1.27
CA PRO A 98 -1.14 7.49 -2.54
C PRO A 98 -0.52 6.63 -3.65
N GLY A 99 -1.21 6.56 -4.79
CA GLY A 99 -0.77 5.77 -5.95
C GLY A 99 -0.98 4.25 -5.85
N SER A 100 -1.24 3.69 -4.66
CA SER A 100 -1.45 2.24 -4.53
C SER A 100 -2.80 1.80 -5.10
N ARG A 101 -2.83 0.58 -5.65
CA ARG A 101 -4.04 -0.18 -6.04
C ARG A 101 -4.42 -1.22 -4.98
N PHE A 102 -3.77 -1.16 -3.82
CA PHE A 102 -3.99 -2.06 -2.70
C PHE A 102 -4.36 -1.24 -1.46
N SER A 103 -5.19 -1.83 -0.61
CA SER A 103 -5.41 -1.28 0.72
C SER A 103 -4.16 -1.47 1.60
N VAL A 104 -4.00 -0.63 2.63
CA VAL A 104 -2.90 -0.72 3.60
C VAL A 104 -2.87 -2.09 4.28
N LEU A 105 -4.03 -2.65 4.65
CA LEU A 105 -4.13 -3.97 5.27
C LEU A 105 -3.72 -5.09 4.33
N PHE A 106 -4.07 -5.00 3.04
CA PHE A 106 -3.61 -5.97 2.05
C PHE A 106 -2.09 -5.88 1.83
N GLU A 107 -1.54 -4.67 1.74
CA GLU A 107 -0.08 -4.51 1.67
C GLU A 107 0.62 -5.11 2.90
N ALA A 108 0.05 -4.94 4.09
CA ALA A 108 0.59 -5.54 5.32
C ALA A 108 0.58 -7.07 5.26
N LEU A 109 -0.51 -7.69 4.77
CA LEU A 109 -0.59 -9.14 4.56
C LEU A 109 0.53 -9.62 3.60
N VAL A 110 0.73 -8.91 2.48
CA VAL A 110 1.77 -9.26 1.50
C VAL A 110 3.15 -9.21 2.15
N ILE A 111 3.46 -8.15 2.91
CA ILE A 111 4.76 -8.03 3.60
C ILE A 111 4.95 -9.12 4.66
N ASN A 112 3.90 -9.51 5.38
CA ASN A 112 3.99 -10.62 6.32
C ASN A 112 4.31 -11.94 5.60
N TRP A 113 3.63 -12.22 4.49
CA TRP A 113 3.93 -13.41 3.68
C TRP A 113 5.35 -13.41 3.09
N LEU A 114 5.85 -12.25 2.66
CA LEU A 114 7.22 -12.12 2.13
C LEU A 114 8.31 -12.35 3.19
N LYS A 115 7.98 -12.32 4.49
CA LYS A 115 8.90 -12.71 5.57
C LYS A 115 8.96 -14.21 5.78
N GLU A 116 7.88 -14.92 5.44
CA GLU A 116 7.71 -16.35 5.73
C GLU A 116 7.93 -17.25 4.49
N ALA A 117 7.84 -16.68 3.28
CA ALA A 117 7.87 -17.45 2.04
C ALA A 117 8.59 -16.71 0.91
N SER A 118 9.03 -17.48 -0.10
CA SER A 118 9.68 -16.90 -1.28
C SER A 118 8.73 -16.01 -2.06
N THR A 119 9.28 -14.99 -2.74
CA THR A 119 8.51 -14.06 -3.58
C THR A 119 7.64 -14.77 -4.62
N GLN A 120 8.10 -15.90 -5.17
CA GLN A 120 7.32 -16.71 -6.11
C GLN A 120 6.14 -17.44 -5.44
N ALA A 121 6.34 -17.96 -4.22
CA ALA A 121 5.25 -18.58 -3.46
C ALA A 121 4.18 -17.55 -3.10
N VAL A 122 4.58 -16.36 -2.62
CA VAL A 122 3.66 -15.26 -2.30
C VAL A 122 2.93 -14.76 -3.55
N SER A 123 3.64 -14.61 -4.67
CA SER A 123 3.04 -14.23 -5.96
C SER A 123 1.94 -15.19 -6.39
N ARG A 124 2.16 -16.50 -6.29
CA ARG A 124 1.15 -17.52 -6.61
C ARG A 124 0.00 -17.51 -5.62
N GLN A 125 0.31 -17.45 -4.32
CA GLN A 125 -0.69 -17.54 -3.25
C GLN A 125 -1.66 -16.34 -3.22
N LEU A 126 -1.15 -15.14 -3.48
CA LEU A 126 -1.93 -13.90 -3.43
C LEU A 126 -2.30 -13.35 -4.81
N GLU A 127 -1.95 -14.10 -5.87
CA GLU A 127 -2.16 -13.75 -7.27
C GLU A 127 -1.63 -12.35 -7.64
N LEU A 128 -0.38 -12.08 -7.29
CA LEU A 128 0.26 -10.79 -7.52
C LEU A 128 1.34 -10.88 -8.57
N GLY A 129 1.33 -9.95 -9.53
CA GLY A 129 2.44 -9.74 -10.45
C GLY A 129 3.65 -9.10 -9.76
N TRP A 130 4.83 -9.27 -10.37
CA TRP A 130 6.10 -8.71 -9.88
C TRP A 130 6.01 -7.22 -9.53
N ASN A 131 5.52 -6.38 -10.46
CA ASN A 131 5.42 -4.92 -10.25
C ASN A 131 4.54 -4.54 -9.06
N ALA A 132 3.51 -5.35 -8.75
CA ALA A 132 2.67 -5.12 -7.59
C ALA A 132 3.45 -5.40 -6.30
N MET A 133 4.14 -6.54 -6.23
CA MET A 133 4.95 -6.91 -5.08
C MET A 133 6.11 -5.93 -4.86
N ASP A 134 6.87 -5.60 -5.90
CA ASP A 134 7.96 -4.62 -5.83
C ASP A 134 7.46 -3.26 -5.33
N GLY A 135 6.34 -2.78 -5.86
CA GLY A 135 5.73 -1.54 -5.39
C GLY A 135 5.36 -1.59 -3.90
N ILE A 136 4.80 -2.70 -3.43
CA ILE A 136 4.46 -2.91 -2.01
C ILE A 136 5.72 -2.94 -1.14
N MET A 137 6.76 -3.69 -1.55
CA MET A 137 8.04 -3.77 -0.86
C MET A 137 8.70 -2.40 -0.75
N ARG A 138 8.80 -1.64 -1.85
CA ARG A 138 9.39 -0.29 -1.86
C ARG A 138 8.67 0.65 -0.90
N ARG A 139 7.34 0.65 -0.90
CA ARG A 139 6.56 1.48 0.04
C ARG A 139 6.78 1.04 1.49
N ALA A 140 6.79 -0.27 1.76
CA ALA A 140 7.06 -0.80 3.09
C ALA A 140 8.46 -0.44 3.60
N VAL A 141 9.49 -0.56 2.76
CA VAL A 141 10.87 -0.14 3.07
C VAL A 141 10.94 1.36 3.32
N LYS A 142 10.35 2.19 2.45
CA LYS A 142 10.29 3.65 2.65
C LYS A 142 9.66 4.01 4.00
N ARG A 143 8.54 3.36 4.36
CA ARG A 143 7.88 3.53 5.66
C ARG A 143 8.76 3.06 6.82
N GLY A 144 9.42 1.92 6.68
CA GLY A 144 10.33 1.37 7.68
C GLY A 144 11.51 2.29 7.94
N MET A 145 12.13 2.78 6.87
CA MET A 145 13.26 3.71 6.95
C MET A 145 12.87 5.04 7.60
N ALA A 146 11.70 5.59 7.28
CA ALA A 146 11.22 6.82 7.91
C ALA A 146 10.94 6.69 9.42
N ARG A 147 10.69 5.47 9.92
CA ARG A 147 10.48 5.18 11.35
C ARG A 147 11.73 4.69 12.07
N ARG A 148 12.81 4.39 11.33
CA ARG A 148 14.02 3.82 11.89
C ARG A 148 14.69 4.86 12.78
N ALA A 149 14.91 4.50 14.04
CA ALA A 149 15.71 5.32 14.95
C ALA A 149 17.17 5.35 14.49
N SER A 150 17.94 6.32 14.98
CA SER A 150 19.40 6.26 14.85
C SER A 150 19.89 4.95 15.45
N LEU A 151 20.78 4.26 14.74
CA LEU A 151 21.41 3.04 15.20
C LEU A 151 22.87 3.33 15.51
N ASP A 152 23.36 2.72 16.58
CA ASP A 152 24.76 2.75 17.02
C ASP A 152 25.32 1.32 17.07
N PRO A 153 25.61 0.73 15.88
CA PRO A 153 26.03 -0.66 15.79
C PRO A 153 27.44 -0.84 16.36
N LYS A 154 27.63 -1.82 17.26
CA LYS A 154 28.95 -2.17 17.81
C LYS A 154 29.71 -3.14 16.91
N HIS A 155 28.98 -4.03 16.24
CA HIS A 155 29.53 -5.02 15.33
C HIS A 155 28.92 -4.86 13.95
N ILE A 156 29.77 -4.49 12.98
CA ILE A 156 29.37 -4.30 11.59
C ILE A 156 29.87 -5.47 10.76
N GLY A 157 28.98 -6.11 10.03
CA GLY A 157 29.31 -7.05 8.98
C GLY A 157 29.18 -6.40 7.62
N VAL A 158 30.10 -6.74 6.72
CA VAL A 158 30.09 -6.32 5.34
C VAL A 158 30.19 -7.57 4.48
N ASP A 159 29.12 -7.85 3.74
CA ASP A 159 29.06 -8.99 2.83
C ASP A 159 28.83 -8.52 1.39
N GLU A 160 29.37 -9.28 0.44
CA GLU A 160 29.20 -9.03 -0.99
C GLU A 160 28.57 -10.24 -1.67
N THR A 161 27.39 -10.03 -2.25
CA THR A 161 26.64 -11.08 -2.93
C THR A 161 26.46 -10.74 -4.40
N ALA A 162 26.83 -11.69 -5.26
CA ALA A 162 26.52 -11.63 -6.70
C ALA A 162 25.03 -11.92 -6.92
N PHE A 163 24.31 -11.01 -7.56
CA PHE A 163 22.84 -11.13 -7.71
C PHE A 163 22.38 -11.48 -9.14
N ARG A 164 23.25 -11.40 -10.14
CA ARG A 164 23.00 -11.95 -11.49
C ARG A 164 24.30 -12.43 -12.16
N LYS A 165 24.14 -13.20 -13.25
CA LYS A 165 25.26 -13.59 -14.11
C LYS A 165 25.99 -12.34 -14.62
N ARG A 166 27.32 -12.41 -14.73
CA ARG A 166 28.27 -11.37 -15.18
C ARG A 166 28.80 -10.42 -14.09
N HIS A 167 28.98 -10.90 -12.86
CA HIS A 167 29.73 -10.18 -11.83
C HIS A 167 29.09 -8.84 -11.42
N ASP A 168 27.76 -8.80 -11.32
CA ASP A 168 27.07 -7.68 -10.68
C ASP A 168 26.89 -7.99 -9.20
N TYR A 169 27.47 -7.15 -8.37
CA TYR A 169 27.56 -7.34 -6.94
C TYR A 169 26.77 -6.26 -6.21
N VAL A 170 26.18 -6.67 -5.09
CA VAL A 170 25.64 -5.76 -4.09
C VAL A 170 26.44 -5.97 -2.81
N THR A 171 26.86 -4.87 -2.19
CA THR A 171 27.46 -4.90 -0.86
C THR A 171 26.39 -4.59 0.17
N VAL A 172 26.22 -5.47 1.14
CA VAL A 172 25.28 -5.30 2.25
C VAL A 172 26.09 -5.06 3.52
N VAL A 173 25.87 -3.90 4.14
CA VAL A 173 26.40 -3.57 5.46
C VAL A 173 25.30 -3.80 6.48
N SER A 174 25.55 -4.62 7.50
CA SER A 174 24.56 -4.97 8.52
C SER A 174 25.12 -4.88 9.93
N ASP A 175 24.23 -4.57 10.87
CA ASP A 175 24.46 -4.75 12.29
C ASP A 175 24.37 -6.26 12.59
N GLN A 176 25.45 -6.85 13.07
CA GLN A 176 25.53 -8.29 13.34
C GLN A 176 24.77 -8.68 14.60
N ASP A 177 24.57 -7.76 15.54
CA ASP A 177 23.88 -8.04 16.80
C ASP A 177 22.36 -8.08 16.58
N THR A 178 21.84 -7.19 15.72
CA THR A 178 20.38 -7.06 15.50
C THR A 178 19.91 -7.61 14.16
N GLY A 179 20.82 -7.92 13.23
CA GLY A 179 20.50 -8.29 11.85
C GLY A 179 19.95 -7.14 11.00
N HIS A 180 20.07 -5.88 11.44
CA HIS A 180 19.54 -4.74 10.68
C HIS A 180 20.47 -4.43 9.50
N VAL A 181 19.92 -4.32 8.29
CA VAL A 181 20.66 -3.79 7.14
C VAL A 181 20.89 -2.29 7.32
N LEU A 182 22.14 -1.86 7.48
CA LEU A 182 22.56 -0.48 7.68
C LEU A 182 22.69 0.26 6.35
N HIS A 183 23.26 -0.40 5.34
CA HIS A 183 23.50 0.18 4.03
C HIS A 183 23.50 -0.91 2.94
N VAL A 184 23.09 -0.53 1.74
CA VAL A 184 23.21 -1.37 0.54
C VAL A 184 23.86 -0.50 -0.54
N ALA A 185 25.03 -0.94 -1.02
CA ALA A 185 25.76 -0.27 -2.09
C ALA A 185 25.69 -1.09 -3.38
N GLU A 186 25.49 -0.39 -4.49
CA GLU A 186 25.51 -0.93 -5.84
C GLU A 186 26.88 -0.67 -6.49
N ASP A 187 27.28 -1.55 -7.42
CA ASP A 187 28.37 -1.33 -8.37
C ASP A 187 29.70 -0.85 -7.79
N ARG A 188 30.44 -1.76 -7.16
CA ARG A 188 31.87 -1.55 -6.97
C ARG A 188 32.60 -1.81 -8.30
N LYS A 189 32.76 -0.76 -9.12
CA LYS A 189 33.76 -0.76 -10.19
C LYS A 189 35.14 -0.71 -9.54
N LYS A 190 36.04 -1.61 -9.98
CA LYS A 190 37.46 -1.60 -9.58
C LYS A 190 38.08 -0.23 -9.84
#